data_AF-A0A925RFF5-F1
#
_entry.id   AF-A0A925RFF5-F1
#
_cell.length_a   1.000
_cell.length_b   1.000
_cell.length_c   1.000
_cell.angle_alpha   90.00
_cell.angle_beta   90.00
_cell.angle_gamma   90.00
#
_symmetry.space_group_name_H-M   'P 1'
#
loop_
_entity.id
_entity.type
_entity.pdbx_description
1 polymer ?
#
loop_
_entity_poly.entity_id
_entity_poly.type
_entity_poly.pdbx_seq_one_letter_code
_entity_poly.pdbx_strand_id
1 'polypeptide(L)' 'MQRTVLAVGDRVRLVRGSMRGHTATIAAVKDGACFLIGDWTKQTGFVRVKYGPVEPEHLEKL' A
#
# COMPACT_ATOMS: atom_id res chain seq x y z
N MET A 1 -15.53 15.40 -7.09
CA MET A 1 -14.89 14.06 -6.96
C MET A 1 -14.49 13.88 -5.51
N GLN A 2 -15.06 12.89 -4.83
CA GLN A 2 -14.78 12.59 -3.42
C GLN A 2 -13.41 11.91 -3.34
N ARG A 3 -12.38 12.62 -2.86
CA ARG A 3 -11.06 12.01 -2.58
C ARG A 3 -11.25 11.09 -1.38
N THR A 4 -11.27 9.78 -1.61
CA THR A 4 -11.31 8.80 -0.53
C THR A 4 -10.09 9.02 0.35
N VAL A 5 -10.32 9.43 1.61
CA VAL A 5 -9.24 9.68 2.56
C VAL A 5 -8.62 8.34 2.92
N LEU A 6 -7.31 8.20 2.67
CA LEU A 6 -6.51 7.04 3.08
C LEU A 6 -6.06 7.22 4.53
N ALA A 7 -6.25 6.19 5.34
CA ALA A 7 -5.91 6.17 6.75
C ALA A 7 -5.08 4.94 7.12
N VAL A 8 -4.39 5.01 8.26
CA VAL A 8 -3.67 3.85 8.82
C VAL A 8 -4.67 2.72 9.10
N GLY A 9 -4.31 1.50 8.72
CA GLY A 9 -5.17 0.31 8.79
C GLY A 9 -5.97 0.06 7.52
N ASP A 10 -6.06 1.02 6.60
CA ASP A 10 -6.76 0.79 5.33
C ASP A 10 -6.05 -0.27 4.50
N ARG A 11 -6.86 -1.15 3.90
CA ARG A 11 -6.39 -2.06 2.86
C ARG A 11 -6.41 -1.34 1.53
N VAL A 12 -5.30 -1.42 0.79
CA VAL A 12 -5.12 -0.75 -0.49
C VAL A 12 -4.55 -1.69 -1.53
N ARG A 13 -4.83 -1.40 -2.79
CA ARG A 13 -4.16 -1.97 -3.97
C ARG A 13 -3.23 -0.94 -4.57
N LEU A 14 -2.00 -1.33 -4.90
CA LEU A 14 -1.10 -0.48 -5.66
C LEU A 14 -1.55 -0.46 -7.12
N VAL A 15 -1.83 0.73 -7.67
CA VAL A 15 -2.28 0.88 -9.07
C VAL A 15 -1.17 1.35 -10.00
N ARG A 16 0.00 1.74 -9.45
CA ARG A 16 1.21 2.14 -10.19
C ARG A 16 2.49 1.57 -9.56
N GLY A 17 3.60 1.69 -10.30
CA GLY A 17 4.92 1.22 -9.89
C GLY A 17 5.17 -0.27 -10.20
N SER A 18 6.36 -0.76 -9.83
CA SER A 18 6.78 -2.16 -10.05
C SER A 18 5.89 -3.18 -9.35
N MET A 19 5.15 -2.74 -8.32
CA MET A 19 4.28 -3.60 -7.52
C MET A 19 2.79 -3.38 -7.79
N ARG A 20 2.46 -2.85 -8.97
CA ARG A 20 1.07 -2.69 -9.43
C ARG A 20 0.31 -4.02 -9.32
N GLY A 21 -0.90 -3.97 -8.80
CA GLY A 21 -1.79 -5.10 -8.58
C GLY A 21 -1.68 -5.72 -7.19
N HIS A 22 -0.57 -5.50 -6.47
CA HIS A 22 -0.41 -6.04 -5.12
C HIS A 22 -1.30 -5.31 -4.11
N THR A 23 -1.79 -6.06 -3.12
CA THR A 23 -2.53 -5.49 -2.00
C THR A 23 -1.63 -5.36 -0.77
N ALA A 24 -1.82 -4.28 -0.02
CA ALA A 24 -1.10 -4.01 1.21
C ALA A 24 -2.01 -3.29 2.22
N THR A 25 -1.54 -3.16 3.45
CA THR A 25 -2.21 -2.37 4.51
C THR A 25 -1.39 -1.12 4.79
N ILE A 26 -2.03 0.04 4.94
CA ILE A 26 -1.35 1.27 5.33
C ILE A 26 -0.91 1.16 6.79
N ALA A 27 0.40 1.21 7.04
CA ALA A 27 0.99 1.16 8.37
C ALA A 27 1.27 2.55 8.95
N ALA A 28 1.54 3.54 8.09
CA ALA A 28 1.70 4.93 8.50
C ALA A 28 1.35 5.89 7.35
N VAL A 29 0.90 7.09 7.70
CA VAL A 29 0.80 8.23 6.79
C VAL A 29 1.66 9.33 7.36
N LYS A 30 2.67 9.78 6.61
CA LYS A 30 3.58 10.88 6.99
C LYS A 30 3.87 11.73 5.77
N ASP A 31 3.85 13.04 5.96
CA ASP A 31 4.23 14.03 4.93
C ASP A 31 3.51 13.83 3.59
N GLY A 32 2.23 13.45 3.64
CA GLY A 32 1.42 13.19 2.44
C GLY A 32 1.72 11.87 1.73
N ALA A 33 2.63 11.04 2.25
CA ALA A 33 2.94 9.72 1.72
C ALA A 33 2.43 8.59 2.63
N CYS A 34 2.11 7.45 2.02
CA CYS A 34 1.70 6.24 2.69
C CYS A 34 2.85 5.24 2.78
N PHE A 35 3.01 4.61 3.94
CA PHE A 35 3.92 3.51 4.18
C PHE A 35 3.08 2.25 4.35
N LEU A 36 3.39 1.22 3.58
CA LEU A 36 2.55 0.03 3.44
C LEU A 36 3.26 -1.19 4.01
N ILE A 37 2.47 -2.14 4.46
CA ILE A 37 2.90 -3.48 4.81
C ILE A 37 2.09 -4.46 3.97
N GLY A 38 2.77 -5.21 3.12
CA GLY A 38 2.17 -6.28 2.33
C GLY A 38 2.66 -7.64 2.80
N ASP A 39 1.78 -8.64 2.73
CA ASP A 39 2.15 -10.05 2.87
C ASP A 39 2.39 -10.63 1.49
N TRP A 40 3.60 -11.13 1.25
CA TRP A 40 4.07 -11.56 -0.06
C TRP A 40 4.41 -13.02 -0.02
N THR A 41 3.82 -13.80 -0.91
CA THR A 41 4.21 -15.19 -1.11
C THR A 41 5.37 -15.22 -2.11
N LYS A 42 6.59 -15.43 -1.63
CA LYS A 42 7.69 -15.89 -2.48
C LYS A 42 7.56 -17.39 -2.68
N GLN A 43 8.20 -17.92 -3.72
CA GLN A 43 8.28 -19.37 -3.95
C GLN A 43 8.84 -20.14 -2.74
N THR A 44 9.54 -19.44 -1.84
CA THR A 44 10.12 -19.95 -0.59
C THR A 44 9.25 -19.72 0.66
N GLY A 45 8.07 -19.09 0.56
CA GLY A 45 7.15 -18.85 1.68
C GLY A 45 6.63 -17.41 1.81
N PHE A 46 5.89 -17.15 2.89
CA PHE A 46 5.33 -15.84 3.18
C PHE A 46 6.39 -14.89 3.77
N VAL A 47 6.52 -13.71 3.18
CA VAL A 47 7.42 -12.64 3.63
C VAL A 47 6.57 -11.39 3.84
N ARG A 48 6.66 -10.80 5.04
CA ARG A 48 6.06 -9.51 5.33
C ARG A 48 7.03 -8.42 4.89
N VAL A 49 6.62 -7.59 3.95
CA VAL A 49 7.50 -6.57 3.37
C VAL A 49 6.93 -5.18 3.62
N LYS A 50 7.81 -4.27 4.04
CA LYS A 50 7.52 -2.85 4.24
C LYS A 50 7.82 -2.09 2.96
N TYR A 51 6.89 -1.26 2.53
CA TYR A 51 7.00 -0.39 1.35
C TYR A 51 6.79 1.06 1.76
N GLY A 52 7.47 1.97 1.06
CA GLY A 52 7.22 3.40 1.19
C GLY A 52 8.50 4.24 1.12
N PRO A 53 8.36 5.55 0.88
CA PRO A 53 7.10 6.30 0.75
C PRO A 53 6.35 6.01 -0.57
N VAL A 54 5.01 5.91 -0.52
CA VAL A 54 4.13 5.76 -1.70
C VAL A 54 3.13 6.90 -1.73
N GLU A 55 2.99 7.57 -2.87
CA GLU A 55 2.00 8.63 -3.04
C GLU A 55 0.56 8.09 -2.99
N PRO A 56 -0.38 8.76 -2.30
CA PRO A 56 -1.77 8.33 -2.19
C PRO A 56 -2.48 8.10 -3.53
N GLU A 57 -2.11 8.84 -4.56
CA GLU A 57 -2.65 8.68 -5.92
C GLU A 57 -2.23 7.37 -6.60
N HIS A 58 -1.22 6.69 -6.08
CA HIS A 58 -0.79 5.37 -6.53
C HIS A 58 -1.54 4.23 -5.83
N LEU A 59 -2.51 4.56 -4.97
CA LEU A 59 -3.25 3.62 -4.15
C LEU A 59 -4.75 3.69 -4.42
N GLU A 60 -5.36 2.51 -4.51
CA GLU A 60 -6.81 2.33 -4.55
C GLU A 60 -7.25 1.70 -3.23
N LYS A 61 -8.19 2.33 -2.52
CA LYS A 61 -8.78 1.76 -1.28
C LYS A 61 -9.68 0.57 -1.64
N LEU A 62 -9.55 -0.53 -0.90
CA LEU A 62 -10.32 -1.76 -1.06
C LEU A 62 -11.45 -1.87 -0.03
#